data_AF-A0A7V9GFZ2-F1
#
_entry.id   AF-A0A7V9GFZ2-F1
#
_cell.length_a   1.000
_cell.length_b   1.000
_cell.length_c   1.000
_cell.angle_alpha   90.00
_cell.angle_beta   90.00
_cell.angle_gamma   90.00
#
_symmetry.space_group_name_H-M   'P 1'
#
loop_
_entity.id
_entity.type
_entity.pdbx_description
1 polymer ?
#
loop_
_entity_poly.entity_id
_entity_poly.type
_entity_poly.pdbx_seq_one_letter_code
_entity_poly.pdbx_strand_id
1 'polypeptide(L)'
;LFTVAAVVAAAAPGAAAGPVAVLDVVLGAVGVLSCLAAYGIGVQRSRVDAVTIAGLFFLSGTAPAGVRRRLLGALGVQVVVGVATSAVRVYTPLAFGILVPLFGLGLTALWGARHGTFFAREPDLR
;
A
#
# COMPACT_ATOMS: atom_id res chain seq x y z
N LEU A 1 -5.40 6.98 -11.72
CA LEU A 1 -4.67 8.26 -11.80
C LEU A 1 -3.17 8.02 -11.89
N PHE A 2 -2.51 7.47 -10.86
CA PHE A 2 -1.09 7.07 -10.93
C PHE A 2 -0.77 6.21 -12.16
N THR A 3 -1.53 5.13 -12.41
CA THR A 3 -1.30 4.22 -13.54
C THR A 3 -1.31 4.94 -14.89
N VAL A 4 -2.27 5.85 -15.09
CA VAL A 4 -2.38 6.65 -16.33
C VAL A 4 -1.21 7.62 -16.43
N ALA A 5 -0.88 8.33 -15.34
CA ALA A 5 0.23 9.29 -15.32
C ALA A 5 1.59 8.62 -15.57
N ALA A 6 1.84 7.46 -14.96
CA ALA A 6 3.08 6.69 -15.11
C ALA A 6 3.26 6.17 -16.54
N VAL A 7 2.19 5.63 -17.15
CA VAL A 7 2.22 5.15 -18.54
C VAL A 7 2.44 6.30 -19.52
N VAL A 8 1.78 7.44 -19.34
CA VAL A 8 1.96 8.63 -20.19
C VAL A 8 3.39 9.18 -20.07
N ALA A 9 3.91 9.30 -18.85
CA ALA A 9 5.28 9.79 -18.64
C ALA A 9 6.36 8.82 -19.15
N ALA A 10 6.09 7.51 -19.14
CA ALA A 10 6.98 6.52 -19.73
C ALA A 10 7.01 6.61 -21.28
N ALA A 11 5.84 6.85 -21.90
CA ALA A 11 5.68 6.91 -23.36
C ALA A 11 6.18 8.23 -23.99
N ALA A 12 6.09 9.36 -23.27
CA ALA A 12 6.53 10.67 -23.75
C ALA A 12 7.39 11.38 -22.69
N PRO A 13 8.70 11.06 -22.59
CA PRO A 13 9.59 11.68 -21.62
C PRO A 13 9.83 13.14 -22.00
N GLY A 14 9.16 14.05 -21.29
CA GLY A 14 9.26 15.50 -21.46
C GLY A 14 8.96 16.20 -20.13
N ALA A 15 8.25 17.34 -20.17
CA ALA A 15 7.91 18.13 -18.98
C ALA A 15 7.11 17.37 -17.89
N ALA A 16 6.58 16.18 -18.18
CA ALA A 16 5.79 15.37 -17.25
C ALA A 16 6.61 14.59 -16.19
N ALA A 17 7.92 14.39 -16.39
CA ALA A 17 8.72 13.54 -15.50
C ALA A 17 8.83 14.09 -14.06
N GLY A 18 9.03 15.40 -13.91
CA GLY A 18 9.12 16.06 -12.60
C GLY A 18 7.81 15.95 -11.79
N PRO A 19 6.65 16.38 -12.34
CA PRO A 19 5.37 16.24 -11.66
C PRO A 19 5.01 14.81 -11.26
N VAL A 20 5.33 13.81 -12.10
CA VAL A 20 5.09 12.40 -11.76
C VAL A 20 5.96 11.96 -10.58
N ALA A 21 7.23 12.36 -10.55
CA ALA A 21 8.09 12.08 -9.40
C ALA A 21 7.53 12.65 -8.09
N VAL A 22 7.04 13.90 -8.12
CA VAL A 22 6.41 14.54 -6.94
C VAL A 22 5.18 13.75 -6.51
N LEU A 23 4.33 13.33 -7.45
CA LEU A 23 3.19 12.49 -7.15
C LEU A 23 3.61 11.16 -6.49
N ASP A 24 4.63 10.50 -7.02
CA ASP A 24 5.12 9.21 -6.51
C ASP A 24 5.66 9.33 -5.08
N VAL A 25 6.41 10.39 -4.79
CA VAL A 25 6.91 10.70 -3.45
C VAL A 25 5.77 10.99 -2.49
N VAL A 26 4.77 11.80 -2.89
CA VAL A 26 3.60 12.09 -2.06
C VAL A 26 2.80 10.81 -1.76
N LEU A 27 2.56 9.97 -2.77
CA LEU A 27 1.88 8.69 -2.58
C LEU A 27 2.66 7.77 -1.65
N GLY A 28 3.98 7.67 -1.83
CA GLY A 28 4.87 6.92 -0.94
C GLY A 28 4.79 7.41 0.50
N ALA A 29 4.87 8.72 0.73
CA ALA A 29 4.77 9.34 2.05
C ALA A 29 3.40 9.05 2.71
N VAL A 30 2.30 9.20 1.96
CA VAL A 30 0.96 8.86 2.46
C VAL A 30 0.85 7.37 2.79
N GLY A 31 1.48 6.50 2.01
CA GLY A 31 1.59 5.06 2.29
C GLY A 31 2.27 4.79 3.62
N VAL A 32 3.44 5.39 3.85
CA VAL A 32 4.17 5.27 5.12
C VAL A 32 3.35 5.77 6.30
N LEU A 33 2.73 6.95 6.19
CA LEU A 33 1.85 7.48 7.24
C LEU A 33 0.66 6.56 7.52
N SER A 34 0.10 5.94 6.48
CA SER A 34 -0.98 4.96 6.61
C SER A 34 -0.53 3.69 7.33
N CYS A 35 0.69 3.21 7.06
CA CYS A 35 1.30 2.10 7.80
C CYS A 35 1.50 2.43 9.28
N LEU A 36 2.01 3.63 9.59
CA LEU A 36 2.19 4.07 10.99
C LEU A 36 0.86 4.17 11.73
N ALA A 37 -0.18 4.71 11.07
CA ALA A 37 -1.52 4.75 11.62
C ALA A 37 -2.10 3.34 11.83
N ALA A 38 -1.90 2.43 10.86
CA ALA A 38 -2.32 1.04 10.97
C ALA A 38 -1.63 0.32 12.13
N TYR A 39 -0.32 0.56 12.32
CA TYR A 39 0.45 0.03 13.44
C TYR A 39 -0.09 0.53 14.78
N GLY A 40 -0.31 1.84 14.93
CA GLY A 40 -0.85 2.42 16.16
C GLY A 40 -2.22 1.84 16.54
N ILE A 41 -3.11 1.68 15.56
CA ILE A 41 -4.42 1.04 15.77
C ILE A 41 -4.26 -0.45 16.09
N GLY A 42 -3.40 -1.17 15.36
CA GLY A 42 -3.12 -2.58 15.57
C GLY A 42 -2.59 -2.88 16.97
N VAL A 43 -1.68 -2.05 17.49
CA VAL A 43 -1.15 -2.16 18.87
C VAL A 43 -2.26 -2.04 19.91
N GLN A 44 -3.18 -1.11 19.74
CA GLN A 44 -4.31 -0.96 20.66
C GLN A 44 -5.25 -2.16 20.59
N ARG A 45 -5.58 -2.63 19.38
CA ARG A 45 -6.43 -3.81 19.19
C ARG A 45 -5.80 -5.09 19.68
N SER A 46 -4.48 -5.23 19.58
CA SER A 46 -3.73 -6.41 20.03
C SER A 46 -3.87 -6.71 21.53
N ARG A 47 -4.44 -5.78 22.31
CA ARG A 47 -4.79 -6.00 23.72
C ARG A 47 -5.94 -6.98 23.91
N VAL A 48 -6.86 -7.05 22.93
CA VAL A 48 -8.07 -7.88 22.99
C VAL A 48 -8.21 -8.84 21.80
N ASP A 49 -7.60 -8.49 20.67
CA ASP A 49 -7.63 -9.24 19.42
C ASP A 49 -6.28 -9.89 19.13
N ALA A 50 -6.27 -11.09 18.55
CA ALA A 50 -5.09 -11.72 17.97
C ALA A 50 -4.80 -11.12 16.58
N VAL A 51 -4.21 -9.91 16.57
CA VAL A 51 -3.89 -9.20 15.33
C VAL A 51 -2.72 -9.87 14.61
N THR A 52 -2.95 -10.40 13.41
CA THR A 52 -1.92 -11.04 12.59
C THR A 52 -1.42 -10.12 11.48
N ILE A 53 -0.16 -10.24 11.10
CA ILE A 53 0.43 -9.48 9.96
C ILE A 53 -0.33 -9.81 8.66
N ALA A 54 -0.65 -11.09 8.44
CA ALA A 54 -1.41 -11.52 7.27
C ALA A 54 -2.83 -10.93 7.24
N GLY A 55 -3.49 -10.85 8.39
CA GLY A 55 -4.79 -10.20 8.52
C GLY A 55 -4.73 -8.69 8.35
N LEU A 56 -3.64 -8.06 8.79
CA LEU A 56 -3.47 -6.61 8.73
C LEU A 56 -3.11 -6.14 7.31
N PHE A 57 -2.05 -6.70 6.72
CA PHE A 57 -1.50 -6.24 5.43
C PHE A 57 -2.09 -6.93 4.21
N PHE A 58 -2.58 -8.16 4.35
CA PHE A 58 -3.15 -8.94 3.23
C PHE A 58 -4.64 -9.24 3.38
N LEU A 59 -5.26 -8.70 4.44
CA LEU A 59 -6.67 -8.86 4.74
C LEU A 59 -7.12 -10.33 4.83
N SER A 60 -6.19 -11.22 5.17
CA SER A 60 -6.43 -12.66 5.16
C SER A 60 -7.32 -13.05 6.33
N GLY A 61 -8.53 -13.50 6.02
CA GLY A 61 -9.52 -13.88 7.05
C GLY A 61 -10.12 -12.70 7.82
N THR A 62 -9.79 -11.45 7.46
CA THR A 62 -10.21 -10.25 8.21
C THR A 62 -11.14 -9.33 7.42
N ALA A 63 -11.29 -9.53 6.11
CA ALA A 63 -12.11 -8.69 5.23
C ALA A 63 -13.02 -9.53 4.31
N PRO A 64 -14.17 -8.97 3.89
CA PRO A 64 -14.95 -9.55 2.79
C PRO A 64 -14.11 -9.71 1.53
N ALA A 65 -14.32 -10.82 0.80
CA ALA A 65 -13.50 -11.18 -0.37
C ALA A 65 -13.47 -10.07 -1.44
N GLY A 66 -14.57 -9.33 -1.62
CA GLY A 66 -14.64 -8.21 -2.56
C GLY A 66 -13.70 -7.05 -2.19
N VAL A 67 -13.62 -6.69 -0.91
CA VAL A 67 -12.73 -5.61 -0.43
C VAL A 67 -11.28 -6.05 -0.57
N ARG A 68 -10.96 -7.27 -0.12
CA ARG A 68 -9.61 -7.85 -0.24
C ARG A 68 -9.13 -7.88 -1.69
N ARG A 69 -9.96 -8.36 -2.62
CA ARG A 69 -9.61 -8.41 -4.05
C ARG A 69 -9.37 -7.02 -4.64
N ARG A 70 -10.16 -6.01 -4.27
CA ARG A 70 -9.99 -4.64 -4.78
C ARG A 70 -8.69 -4.00 -4.25
N LEU A 71 -8.42 -4.10 -2.96
CA LEU A 71 -7.23 -3.51 -2.35
C LEU A 71 -5.95 -4.22 -2.80
N LEU A 72 -5.93 -5.56 -2.77
CA LEU A 72 -4.77 -6.33 -3.24
C LEU A 72 -4.60 -6.27 -4.77
N GLY A 73 -5.69 -6.21 -5.52
CA GLY A 73 -5.65 -5.99 -6.97
C GLY A 73 -5.04 -4.64 -7.31
N ALA A 74 -5.45 -3.57 -6.62
CA ALA A 74 -4.87 -2.24 -6.80
C ALA A 74 -3.38 -2.21 -6.42
N LEU A 75 -3.00 -2.85 -5.30
CA LEU A 75 -1.60 -3.01 -4.90
C LEU A 75 -0.80 -3.77 -5.97
N GLY A 76 -1.33 -4.88 -6.48
CA GLY A 76 -0.68 -5.65 -7.54
C GLY A 76 -0.43 -4.82 -8.80
N VAL A 77 -1.41 -4.01 -9.22
CA VAL A 77 -1.25 -3.08 -10.34
C VAL A 77 -0.18 -2.02 -10.03
N GLN A 78 -0.13 -1.47 -8.83
CA GLN A 78 0.89 -0.50 -8.44
C GLN A 78 2.30 -1.10 -8.45
N VAL A 79 2.45 -2.33 -7.95
CA VAL A 79 3.73 -3.07 -8.00
C VAL A 79 4.17 -3.26 -9.44
N VAL A 80 3.31 -3.82 -10.29
CA VAL A 80 3.66 -4.10 -11.69
C VAL A 80 4.01 -2.82 -12.44
N VAL A 81 3.16 -1.79 -12.35
CA VAL A 81 3.36 -0.54 -13.10
C VAL A 81 4.55 0.23 -12.56
N GLY A 82 4.64 0.45 -11.24
CA GLY A 82 5.72 1.21 -10.63
C GLY A 82 7.09 0.57 -10.87
N VAL A 83 7.21 -0.74 -10.66
CA VAL A 83 8.47 -1.47 -10.94
C VAL A 83 8.82 -1.40 -12.42
N ALA A 84 7.87 -1.68 -13.32
CA ALA A 84 8.14 -1.66 -14.76
C ALA A 84 8.59 -0.28 -15.24
N THR A 85 7.89 0.80 -14.86
CA THR A 85 8.24 2.15 -15.30
C THR A 85 9.57 2.62 -14.72
N SER A 86 9.85 2.29 -13.46
CA SER A 86 11.12 2.65 -12.81
C SER A 86 12.30 1.85 -13.38
N ALA A 87 12.10 0.57 -13.72
CA ALA A 87 13.14 -0.26 -14.33
C ALA A 87 13.56 0.22 -15.72
N VAL A 88 12.64 0.77 -16.52
CA VAL A 88 12.96 1.30 -17.86
C VAL A 88 13.84 2.55 -17.78
N ARG A 89 13.73 3.37 -16.71
CA ARG A 89 14.44 4.67 -16.60
C ARG A 89 14.98 4.95 -15.20
N VAL A 90 15.82 4.06 -14.69
CA VAL A 90 16.40 4.09 -13.32
C VAL A 90 17.13 5.38 -12.97
N TYR A 91 17.74 6.08 -13.94
CA TYR A 91 18.50 7.32 -13.70
C TYR A 91 17.69 8.60 -13.96
N THR A 92 16.36 8.51 -13.90
CA THR A 92 15.45 9.64 -14.16
C THR A 92 14.42 9.78 -13.03
N PRO A 93 13.65 10.88 -12.97
CA PRO A 93 12.59 11.03 -11.97
C PRO A 93 11.54 9.91 -11.97
N LEU A 94 11.40 9.12 -13.05
CA LEU A 94 10.52 7.94 -13.05
C LEU A 94 10.98 6.82 -12.10
N ALA A 95 12.22 6.86 -11.60
CA ALA A 95 12.70 5.91 -10.61
C ALA A 95 11.92 6.00 -9.29
N PHE A 96 11.34 7.15 -8.96
CA PHE A 96 10.52 7.33 -7.76
C PHE A 96 9.21 6.53 -7.78
N GLY A 97 8.78 6.05 -8.96
CA GLY A 97 7.62 5.16 -9.11
C GLY A 97 7.71 3.88 -8.26
N ILE A 98 8.93 3.47 -7.87
CA ILE A 98 9.16 2.34 -6.95
C ILE A 98 8.56 2.56 -5.56
N LEU A 99 8.28 3.80 -5.16
CA LEU A 99 7.69 4.14 -3.87
C LEU A 99 6.17 3.90 -3.82
N VAL A 100 5.51 3.90 -4.98
CA VAL A 100 4.04 3.87 -5.04
C VAL A 100 3.40 2.61 -4.44
N PRO A 101 3.99 1.40 -4.53
CA PRO A 101 3.45 0.24 -3.82
C PRO A 101 3.28 0.44 -2.30
N LEU A 102 4.02 1.35 -1.68
CA LEU A 102 3.84 1.70 -0.26
C LEU A 102 2.47 2.33 0.00
N PHE A 103 1.92 3.07 -0.97
CA PHE A 103 0.58 3.64 -0.88
C PHE A 103 -0.50 2.55 -0.80
N GLY A 104 -0.49 1.61 -1.75
CA GLY A 104 -1.44 0.50 -1.79
C GLY A 104 -1.33 -0.40 -0.55
N LEU A 105 -0.10 -0.70 -0.13
CA LEU A 105 0.15 -1.52 1.05
C LEU A 105 -0.28 -0.81 2.34
N GLY A 106 0.05 0.48 2.48
CA GLY A 106 -0.32 1.29 3.63
C GLY A 106 -1.83 1.48 3.77
N LEU A 107 -2.55 1.75 2.68
CA LEU A 107 -4.01 1.82 2.72
C LEU A 107 -4.67 0.47 3.01
N THR A 108 -4.10 -0.63 2.51
CA THR A 108 -4.58 -1.97 2.83
C THR A 108 -4.43 -2.26 4.33
N ALA A 109 -3.25 -1.95 4.89
CA ALA A 109 -2.98 -2.07 6.32
C ALA A 109 -3.92 -1.20 7.16
N LEU A 110 -4.13 0.06 6.77
CA LEU A 110 -5.00 0.98 7.49
C LEU A 110 -6.46 0.54 7.46
N TRP A 111 -6.92 0.03 6.32
CA TRP A 111 -8.26 -0.54 6.22
C TRP A 111 -8.39 -1.77 7.14
N GLY A 112 -7.42 -2.68 7.11
CA GLY A 112 -7.40 -3.87 7.97
C GLY A 112 -7.38 -3.51 9.45
N ALA A 113 -6.62 -2.50 9.83
CA ALA A 113 -6.55 -2.03 11.22
C ALA A 113 -7.90 -1.47 11.72
N ARG A 114 -8.57 -0.67 10.89
CA ARG A 114 -9.83 0.01 11.25
C ARG A 114 -11.07 -0.86 11.16
N HIS A 115 -11.16 -1.70 10.14
CA HIS A 115 -12.39 -2.42 9.78
C HIS A 115 -12.22 -3.93 9.78
N GLY A 116 -10.99 -4.44 9.89
CA GLY A 116 -10.73 -5.87 9.90
C GLY A 116 -11.31 -6.54 11.14
N THR A 117 -11.92 -7.71 10.95
CA THR A 117 -12.35 -8.57 12.05
C THR A 117 -11.22 -9.55 12.40
N PHE A 118 -10.82 -9.60 13.66
CA PHE A 118 -9.78 -10.49 14.15
C PHE A 118 -10.37 -11.44 15.20
N PHE A 119 -9.73 -12.59 15.41
CA PHE A 119 -10.11 -13.49 16.49
C PHE A 119 -9.75 -12.89 17.85
N ALA A 120 -10.51 -13.26 18.87
CA ALA A 120 -10.20 -12.88 20.24
C ALA A 120 -8.80 -13.40 20.64
N ARG A 121 -8.09 -12.62 21.44
CA ARG A 121 -6.81 -13.03 22.01
C ARG A 121 -7.04 -14.17 23.01
N GLU A 122 -6.31 -15.27 22.84
CA GLU A 122 -6.30 -16.36 23.82
C GLU A 122 -5.63 -15.87 25.12
N PRO A 123 -6.17 -16.22 26.30
CA PRO A 123 -5.52 -15.91 27.56
C PRO A 123 -4.20 -16.69 27.66
N ASP A 124 -3.12 -16.02 28.07
CA ASP A 124 -1.83 -16.65 28.32
C ASP A 124 -2.00 -17.67 29.48
N LEU A 125 -2.29 -18.93 29.16
CA LEU A 125 -2.24 -20.04 30.11
C LEU A 125 -0.76 -20.29 30.43
N ARG A 126 -0.27 -19.63 31.47
CA ARG A 126 1.01 -19.93 32.12
C ARG A 126 0.78 -20.77 33.36
#